data_AF-A0A3D2QRF8-F1
#
_entry.id   AF-A0A3D2QRF8-F1
#
_cell.length_a   1.000
_cell.length_b   1.000
_cell.length_c   1.000
_cell.angle_alpha   90.00
_cell.angle_beta   90.00
_cell.angle_gamma   90.00
#
_symmetry.space_group_name_H-M   'P 1'
#
loop_
_entity.id
_entity.type
_entity.pdbx_description
1 polymer ?
#
loop_
_entity_poly.entity_id
_entity_poly.type
_entity_poly.pdbx_seq_one_letter_code
_entity_poly.pdbx_strand_id
1 'polypeptide(L)'
;PGFSTVEEVEENVLAAQDLQPVPEGYLEEMAAHLTSELNSLCTTCAYCDSCPEEVPIPKLLDSYNMHILSGGDDQQMFVRMKNHWGVDPKLAAKCIACGQCEPLCTQKLPIIERLEYIANASRQ
;
A
#
# COMPACT_ATOMS: atom_id res chain seq x y z
N PRO A 1 15.04 15.22 -20.74
CA PRO A 1 14.53 13.84 -20.79
C PRO A 1 14.52 13.34 -22.24
N GLY A 2 15.22 12.23 -22.50
CA GLY A 2 15.47 11.72 -23.84
C GLY A 2 16.94 11.34 -24.01
N PHE A 3 17.35 11.08 -25.25
CA PHE A 3 18.70 10.63 -25.57
C PHE A 3 19.63 11.83 -25.82
N SER A 4 20.85 11.76 -25.31
CA SER A 4 21.89 12.78 -25.42
C SER A 4 22.93 12.45 -26.46
N THR A 5 23.06 11.17 -26.86
CA THR A 5 24.00 10.69 -27.87
C THR A 5 23.39 9.61 -28.77
N VAL A 6 24.10 9.27 -29.85
CA VAL A 6 23.69 8.18 -30.76
C VAL A 6 23.87 6.82 -30.08
N GLU A 7 24.90 6.69 -29.25
CA GLU A 7 25.19 5.48 -28.48
C GLU A 7 24.02 5.11 -27.54
N GLU A 8 23.39 6.09 -26.90
CA GLU A 8 22.19 5.85 -26.06
C GLU A 8 21.00 5.33 -26.88
N VAL A 9 20.90 5.70 -28.16
CA VAL A 9 19.87 5.16 -29.07
C VAL A 9 20.21 3.73 -29.46
N GLU A 10 21.48 3.45 -29.77
CA GLU A 10 21.97 2.12 -30.12
C GLU A 10 21.77 1.12 -28.97
N GLU A 11 22.10 1.50 -27.73
CA GLU A 11 21.90 0.66 -26.55
C GLU A 11 20.43 0.26 -26.36
N ASN A 12 19.48 1.17 -26.58
CA ASN A 12 18.07 0.86 -26.46
C ASN A 12 17.56 -0.09 -27.56
N VAL A 13 18.09 0.05 -28.78
CA VAL A 13 17.77 -0.86 -29.87
C VAL A 13 18.31 -2.25 -29.57
N LEU A 14 19.54 -2.34 -29.05
CA LEU A 14 20.18 -3.60 -28.65
C LEU A 14 19.41 -4.27 -27.50
N ALA A 15 18.91 -3.52 -26.53
CA ALA A 15 18.12 -4.05 -25.41
C ALA A 15 16.84 -4.78 -25.87
N ALA A 16 16.31 -4.46 -27.05
CA ALA A 16 15.13 -5.08 -27.62
C ALA A 16 15.43 -6.16 -28.68
N GLN A 17 16.69 -6.34 -29.07
CA GLN A 17 17.09 -7.14 -30.25
C GLN A 17 16.71 -8.62 -30.15
N ASP A 18 16.74 -9.19 -28.94
CA ASP A 18 16.49 -10.62 -28.68
C ASP A 18 15.22 -10.89 -27.85
N LEU A 19 14.27 -9.94 -27.84
CA LEU A 19 13.00 -10.13 -27.15
C LEU A 19 12.24 -11.33 -27.71
N GLN A 20 12.06 -12.35 -26.87
CA GLN A 20 11.29 -13.54 -27.21
C GLN A 20 9.80 -13.28 -26.97
N PRO A 21 8.91 -13.85 -27.81
CA PRO A 21 7.49 -13.88 -27.50
C PRO A 21 7.27 -14.54 -26.13
N VAL A 22 6.44 -13.92 -25.30
CA VAL A 22 6.04 -14.54 -24.03
C VAL A 22 5.28 -15.84 -24.33
N PRO A 23 5.48 -16.92 -23.54
CA PRO A 23 4.71 -18.14 -23.68
C PRO A 23 3.20 -17.89 -23.55
N GLU A 24 2.39 -18.70 -24.24
CA GLU A 24 0.95 -18.71 -24.03
C GLU A 24 0.63 -19.03 -22.56
N GLY A 25 -0.26 -18.27 -21.93
CA GLY A 25 -0.57 -18.40 -20.50
C GLY A 25 0.34 -17.61 -19.55
N TYR A 26 1.46 -17.03 -20.02
CA TYR A 26 2.38 -16.30 -19.16
C TYR A 26 1.74 -15.05 -18.53
N LEU A 27 0.91 -14.33 -19.29
CA LEU A 27 0.20 -13.16 -18.77
C LEU A 27 -0.86 -13.54 -17.75
N GLU A 28 -1.56 -14.65 -17.96
CA GLU A 28 -2.55 -15.19 -17.02
C GLU A 28 -1.90 -15.66 -15.71
N GLU A 29 -0.74 -16.33 -15.80
CA GLU A 29 0.07 -16.72 -14.65
C GLU A 29 0.55 -15.49 -13.87
N MET A 30 1.13 -14.50 -14.56
CA MET A 30 1.53 -13.23 -13.95
C MET A 30 0.34 -12.54 -13.27
N ALA A 31 -0.80 -12.44 -13.95
CA ALA A 31 -2.01 -11.80 -13.42
C ALA A 31 -2.53 -12.52 -12.15
N ALA A 32 -2.48 -13.85 -12.12
CA ALA A 32 -2.86 -14.63 -10.95
C ALA A 32 -1.98 -14.29 -9.72
N HIS A 33 -0.69 -14.03 -9.92
CA HIS A 33 0.25 -13.69 -8.85
C HIS A 33 0.30 -12.20 -8.48
N LEU A 34 -0.07 -11.29 -9.39
CA LEU A 34 -0.02 -9.85 -9.15
C LEU A 34 -1.12 -9.34 -8.20
N THR A 35 -2.28 -10.00 -8.16
CA THR A 35 -3.49 -9.37 -7.59
C THR A 35 -3.69 -9.53 -6.08
N SER A 36 -3.18 -10.58 -5.44
CA SER A 36 -3.42 -10.79 -4.00
C SER A 36 -2.47 -9.98 -3.11
N GLU A 37 -1.18 -9.97 -3.45
CA GLU A 37 -0.15 -9.32 -2.65
C GLU A 37 -0.18 -7.80 -2.81
N LEU A 38 -0.35 -7.29 -4.04
CA LEU A 38 -0.32 -5.84 -4.32
C LEU A 38 -1.52 -5.09 -3.72
N ASN A 39 -2.69 -5.73 -3.62
CA ASN A 39 -3.89 -5.13 -3.03
C ASN A 39 -3.92 -5.22 -1.50
N SER A 40 -2.87 -5.74 -0.86
CA SER A 40 -2.81 -5.83 0.60
C SER A 40 -2.19 -4.59 1.25
N LEU A 41 -1.36 -3.82 0.52
CA LEU A 41 -0.59 -2.73 1.09
C LEU A 41 -1.20 -1.35 0.79
N CYS A 42 -1.17 -0.48 1.80
CA CYS A 42 -1.44 0.93 1.63
C CYS A 42 -0.31 1.59 0.82
N THR A 43 -0.66 2.36 -0.21
CA THR A 43 0.30 3.14 -1.01
C THR A 43 0.35 4.61 -0.59
N THR A 44 -0.32 4.97 0.51
CA THR A 44 -0.28 6.33 1.09
C THR A 44 -0.73 7.43 0.12
N CYS A 45 -1.63 7.10 -0.81
CA CYS A 45 -2.14 8.02 -1.84
C CYS A 45 -3.11 9.09 -1.32
N ALA A 46 -3.59 8.96 -0.07
CA ALA A 46 -4.47 9.90 0.62
C ALA A 46 -5.86 10.16 0.01
N TYR A 47 -6.32 9.39 -0.98
CA TYR A 47 -7.69 9.53 -1.51
C TYR A 47 -8.79 9.30 -0.47
N CYS A 48 -8.50 8.54 0.59
CA CYS A 48 -9.42 8.27 1.70
C CYS A 48 -9.31 9.30 2.85
N ASP A 49 -8.49 10.35 2.72
CA ASP A 49 -8.21 11.33 3.79
C ASP A 49 -9.31 12.40 3.92
N SER A 50 -10.53 11.95 4.14
CA SER A 50 -11.72 12.80 4.29
C SER A 50 -12.64 12.27 5.38
N CYS A 51 -12.07 11.66 6.41
CA CYS A 51 -12.82 11.08 7.51
C CYS A 51 -13.55 12.17 8.31
N PRO A 52 -14.87 12.05 8.56
CA PRO A 52 -15.62 13.02 9.36
C PRO A 52 -15.16 13.11 10.82
N GLU A 53 -14.52 12.05 11.33
CA GLU A 53 -13.96 11.96 12.70
C GLU A 53 -12.47 12.35 12.75
N GLU A 54 -11.93 12.88 11.65
CA GLU A 54 -10.54 13.32 11.52
C GLU A 54 -9.52 12.20 11.83
N VAL A 55 -9.88 10.95 11.53
CA VAL A 55 -8.95 9.81 11.63
C VAL A 55 -7.87 9.98 10.55
N PRO A 56 -6.57 9.96 10.89
CA PRO A 56 -5.47 10.08 9.93
C PRO A 56 -5.23 8.75 9.18
N ILE A 57 -6.21 8.35 8.37
CA ILE A 57 -6.28 7.03 7.71
C ILE A 57 -4.98 6.70 6.96
N PRO A 58 -4.40 7.56 6.10
CA PRO A 58 -3.21 7.17 5.33
C PRO A 58 -2.01 6.81 6.21
N LYS A 59 -1.82 7.52 7.33
CA LYS A 59 -0.71 7.31 8.27
C LYS A 59 -0.86 6.01 9.04
N LEU A 60 -2.09 5.73 9.50
CA LEU A 60 -2.41 4.50 10.23
C LEU A 60 -2.29 3.27 9.34
N LEU A 61 -2.77 3.37 8.09
CA LEU A 61 -2.74 2.27 7.12
C LEU A 61 -1.33 2.03 6.57
N ASP A 62 -0.52 3.08 6.35
CA ASP A 62 0.92 2.94 6.06
C ASP A 62 1.65 2.22 7.20
N SER A 63 1.30 2.54 8.44
CA SER A 63 1.90 1.87 9.60
C SER A 63 1.47 0.41 9.70
N TYR A 64 0.20 0.11 9.37
CA TYR A 64 -0.31 -1.25 9.31
C TYR A 64 0.42 -2.12 8.26
N ASN A 65 0.97 -1.52 7.20
CA ASN A 65 1.83 -2.28 6.27
C ASN A 65 3.01 -2.93 6.98
N MET A 66 3.58 -2.31 8.01
CA MET A 66 4.70 -2.90 8.75
C MET A 66 4.27 -4.13 9.55
N HIS A 67 3.03 -4.16 10.05
CA HIS A 67 2.46 -5.37 10.65
C HIS A 67 2.38 -6.50 9.61
N ILE A 68 1.86 -6.22 8.40
CA ILE A 68 1.78 -7.22 7.31
C ILE A 68 3.18 -7.71 6.91
N LEU A 69 4.10 -6.79 6.60
CA LEU A 69 5.43 -7.10 6.09
C LEU A 69 6.35 -7.78 7.11
N SER A 70 6.06 -7.65 8.41
CA SER A 70 6.79 -8.33 9.48
C SER A 70 6.20 -9.69 9.87
N GLY A 71 5.17 -10.16 9.16
CA GLY A 71 4.50 -11.42 9.49
C GLY A 71 3.63 -11.33 10.75
N GLY A 72 3.09 -10.14 11.05
CA GLY A 72 2.15 -9.90 12.13
C GLY A 72 2.74 -9.28 13.41
N ASP A 73 3.93 -8.70 13.36
CA ASP A 73 4.53 -8.04 14.52
C ASP A 73 3.96 -6.63 14.72
N ASP A 74 3.02 -6.49 15.65
CA ASP A 74 2.40 -5.22 16.04
C ASP A 74 3.42 -4.16 16.48
N GLN A 75 4.58 -4.57 17.03
CA GLN A 75 5.61 -3.62 17.44
C GLN A 75 6.15 -2.85 16.23
N GLN A 76 6.30 -3.48 15.06
CA GLN A 76 6.76 -2.77 13.86
C GLN A 76 5.77 -1.71 13.40
N MET A 77 4.47 -2.01 13.51
CA MET A 77 3.42 -1.03 13.24
C MET A 77 3.49 0.15 14.20
N PHE A 78 3.62 -0.07 15.51
CA PHE A 78 3.72 1.03 16.49
C PHE A 78 5.01 1.84 16.35
N VAL A 79 6.14 1.19 16.07
CA VAL A 79 7.42 1.85 15.77
C VAL A 79 7.28 2.77 14.56
N ARG A 80 6.58 2.33 13.50
CA ARG A 80 6.30 3.14 12.31
C ARG A 80 5.41 4.35 12.63
N MET A 81 4.34 4.15 13.40
CA MET A 81 3.46 5.24 13.85
C MET A 81 4.22 6.30 14.63
N LYS A 82 5.07 5.87 15.58
CA LYS A 82 5.85 6.78 16.43
C LYS A 82 6.97 7.49 15.68
N ASN A 83 7.84 6.73 15.01
CA ASN A 83 9.12 7.25 14.52
C ASN A 83 9.00 7.94 13.16
N HIS A 84 8.02 7.56 12.33
CA HIS A 84 7.84 8.20 11.03
C HIS A 84 6.69 9.21 11.01
N TRP A 85 5.53 8.84 11.56
CA TRP A 85 4.33 9.67 11.45
C TRP A 85 4.06 10.56 12.66
N GLY A 86 4.62 10.24 13.83
CA GLY A 86 4.26 10.90 15.09
C GLY A 86 2.77 10.82 15.40
N VAL A 87 2.10 9.72 15.01
CA VAL A 87 0.65 9.54 15.14
C VAL A 87 0.32 8.66 16.34
N ASP A 88 -0.68 9.07 17.13
CA ASP A 88 -1.18 8.26 18.25
C ASP A 88 -2.07 7.13 17.71
N PRO A 89 -1.76 5.85 17.98
CA PRO A 89 -2.59 4.72 17.55
C PRO A 89 -4.03 4.79 18.07
N LYS A 90 -4.28 5.47 19.21
CA LYS A 90 -5.62 5.65 19.77
C LYS A 90 -6.56 6.43 18.87
N LEU A 91 -6.03 7.21 17.92
CA LEU A 91 -6.85 7.91 16.93
C LEU A 91 -7.64 6.94 16.04
N ALA A 92 -7.19 5.69 15.87
CA ALA A 92 -7.95 4.67 15.16
C ALA A 92 -9.30 4.37 15.84
N ALA A 93 -9.38 4.48 17.16
CA ALA A 93 -10.60 4.24 17.93
C ALA A 93 -11.69 5.30 17.73
N LYS A 94 -11.38 6.43 17.07
CA LYS A 94 -12.39 7.41 16.66
C LYS A 94 -13.22 6.95 15.46
N CYS A 95 -12.81 5.89 14.76
CA CYS A 95 -13.55 5.38 13.61
C CYS A 95 -14.96 4.94 14.03
N ILE A 96 -15.98 5.57 13.43
CA ILE A 96 -17.40 5.22 13.61
C ILE A 96 -17.92 4.22 12.56
N ALA A 97 -17.03 3.61 11.79
CA ALA A 97 -17.36 2.65 10.72
C ALA A 97 -18.37 3.17 9.67
N CYS A 98 -18.27 4.46 9.29
CA CYS A 98 -19.21 5.07 8.33
C CYS A 98 -19.07 4.61 6.87
N GLY A 99 -17.97 3.93 6.50
CA GLY A 99 -17.77 3.40 5.14
C GLY A 99 -17.30 4.40 4.08
N GLN A 100 -17.14 5.70 4.39
CA GLN A 100 -16.81 6.71 3.37
C GLN A 100 -15.41 6.52 2.74
N CYS A 101 -14.46 5.95 3.47
CA CYS A 101 -13.08 5.79 3.03
C CYS A 101 -12.85 4.66 2.03
N GLU A 102 -13.58 3.55 2.15
CA GLU A 102 -13.33 2.32 1.38
C GLU A 102 -13.63 2.45 -0.12
N PRO A 103 -14.74 3.10 -0.55
CA PRO A 103 -14.98 3.38 -1.97
C PRO A 103 -13.88 4.22 -2.63
N LEU A 104 -13.25 5.10 -1.85
CA LEU A 104 -12.16 6.00 -2.29
C LEU A 104 -10.80 5.29 -2.36
N CYS A 105 -10.66 4.13 -1.72
CA CYS A 105 -9.40 3.39 -1.72
C CYS A 105 -9.13 2.77 -3.09
N THR A 106 -8.01 3.15 -3.72
CA THR A 106 -7.60 2.60 -5.02
C THR A 106 -7.13 1.15 -4.93
N GLN A 107 -6.62 0.73 -3.76
CA GLN A 107 -6.18 -0.64 -3.49
C GLN A 107 -7.30 -1.52 -2.92
N LYS A 108 -8.53 -0.98 -2.76
CA LYS A 108 -9.69 -1.71 -2.19
C LYS A 108 -9.41 -2.36 -0.83
N LEU A 109 -8.66 -1.65 0.02
CA LEU A 109 -8.30 -2.12 1.36
C LEU A 109 -9.53 -2.17 2.27
N PRO A 110 -9.60 -3.16 3.19
CA PRO A 110 -10.57 -3.17 4.28
C PRO A 110 -10.15 -2.16 5.36
N ILE A 111 -10.35 -0.87 5.10
CA ILE A 111 -9.86 0.22 5.95
C ILE A 111 -10.50 0.15 7.34
N ILE A 112 -11.81 -0.14 7.42
CA ILE A 112 -12.52 -0.16 8.71
C ILE A 112 -11.97 -1.27 9.61
N GLU A 113 -11.82 -2.48 9.06
CA GLU A 113 -11.28 -3.64 9.77
C GLU A 113 -9.87 -3.35 10.31
N ARG A 114 -9.01 -2.73 9.50
CA ARG A 114 -7.64 -2.38 9.92
C ARG A 114 -7.62 -1.31 11.00
N LEU A 115 -8.51 -0.31 10.93
CA LEU A 115 -8.63 0.70 11.99
C LEU A 115 -9.13 0.07 13.29
N GLU A 116 -10.08 -0.86 13.22
CA GLU A 116 -10.54 -1.63 14.39
C GLU A 116 -9.40 -2.46 15.00
N TYR A 117 -8.62 -3.15 14.16
CA TYR A 117 -7.43 -3.88 14.61
C TYR A 117 -6.46 -2.96 15.36
N ILE A 118 -6.07 -1.84 14.76
CA ILE A 118 -5.14 -0.87 15.35
C ILE A 118 -5.69 -0.37 16.70
N ALA A 119 -6.98 -0.03 16.74
CA ALA A 119 -7.63 0.44 17.96
C ALA A 119 -7.60 -0.60 19.08
N ASN A 120 -7.70 -1.89 18.77
CA ASN A 120 -7.65 -2.98 19.76
C ASN A 120 -6.21 -3.29 20.19
N ALA A 121 -5.26 -3.36 19.25
CA ALA A 121 -3.85 -3.57 19.55
C ALA A 121 -3.28 -2.46 20.44
N SER A 122 -3.76 -1.22 20.27
CA SER A 122 -3.30 -0.05 21.06
C SER A 122 -3.71 -0.03 22.53
N ARG A 123 -4.56 -0.96 22.97
CA ARG A 123 -5.04 -1.06 24.36
C ARG A 123 -4.21 -2.02 25.23
N GLN A 124 -3.32 -2.79 24.61
CA GLN A 124 -2.43 -3.74 25.27
C GLN A 124 -1.11 -3.07 25.66
#